data_AF-A0A353CA85-F1
#
_entry.id   AF-A0A353CA85-F1
#
_cell.length_a   1.000
_cell.length_b   1.000
_cell.length_c   1.000
_cell.angle_alpha   90.00
_cell.angle_beta   90.00
_cell.angle_gamma   90.00
#
_symmetry.space_group_name_H-M   'P 1'
#
loop_
_entity.id
_entity.type
_entity.pdbx_description
1 polymer ?
#
loop_
_entity_poly.entity_id
_entity_poly.type
_entity_poly.pdbx_seq_one_letter_code
_entity_poly.pdbx_strand_id
1 'polypeptide(L)'
;MRRMYFLISMLGISVLLSLAATANAQTKPGDGTPSQRLEVMKQKLETIRRSATSSASVLKEEGKDTKDDKDAPDSAISRLRSIEKEASSLQNEVNGLRGKLDRSEKYEMSEVDQLETAVTDLQRRADVVLVETATARANPESNVGKPREVKKKKKFLGIFGGGGNDEFDELIGGVSPGRDRELFIVATREIRKKNFDVGRLLFQTIITTYPDSPYLPMSKLAVADSFFLEGSTSALIQAIAAYQDWLTFFPTHPLADRVVLKIAESEMRQIGLPDRDATRARRAEVRLKALMANYPNSILKPEAEKRLVEVQNNLGSHNLIIANYYYIQSVDQKKGGLKGAQSRYREILDKYPNFGYMDEVLYKLAVTYLVEEETDQAARYFQRIVADYPNSTYVEKSKDQLELIGATVPMPNPDRMNVMPPEDVSFFANFRNQFFGIYPMTIDKNGVLMTKEFDREKFELIDQVIENQGDILTNQIPQALTTVISQRQAPAQAPVQVQP
;
A
#
# COMPACT_ATOMS: atom_id res chain seq x y z
N MET A 1 -44.86 -8.79 21.14
CA MET A 1 -43.67 -9.47 21.72
C MET A 1 -43.63 -10.96 21.38
N ARG A 2 -43.41 -11.35 20.11
CA ARG A 2 -43.05 -12.74 19.72
C ARG A 2 -42.50 -12.90 18.29
N ARG A 3 -41.97 -11.82 17.68
CA ARG A 3 -41.35 -11.85 16.34
C ARG A 3 -39.91 -11.33 16.28
N MET A 4 -39.29 -11.03 17.42
CA MET A 4 -37.96 -10.40 17.48
C MET A 4 -36.89 -11.29 18.12
N TYR A 5 -37.04 -12.61 17.98
CA TYR A 5 -36.05 -13.59 18.44
C TYR A 5 -35.47 -14.46 17.32
N PHE A 6 -35.89 -14.25 16.07
CA PHE A 6 -35.37 -15.02 14.92
C PHE A 6 -34.27 -14.30 14.12
N LEU A 7 -33.97 -13.03 14.39
CA LEU A 7 -32.92 -12.29 13.67
C LEU A 7 -31.55 -12.26 14.37
N ILE A 8 -31.49 -12.54 15.67
CA ILE A 8 -30.22 -12.57 16.42
C ILE A 8 -29.50 -13.93 16.27
N SER A 9 -30.19 -14.96 15.79
CA SER A 9 -29.57 -16.25 15.42
C SER A 9 -28.88 -16.23 14.04
N MET A 10 -29.06 -15.18 13.23
CA MET A 10 -28.49 -15.11 11.87
C MET A 10 -27.09 -14.48 11.84
N LEU A 11 -26.72 -13.66 12.83
CA LEU A 11 -25.37 -13.05 12.88
C LEU A 11 -24.27 -13.96 13.48
N GLY A 12 -24.66 -15.05 14.17
CA GLY A 12 -23.74 -16.09 14.60
C GLY A 12 -23.40 -17.11 13.50
N ILE A 13 -24.17 -17.11 12.40
CA ILE A 13 -23.95 -17.98 11.23
C ILE A 13 -23.18 -17.23 10.13
N SER A 14 -23.14 -15.88 10.14
CA SER A 14 -22.46 -15.09 9.11
C SER A 14 -20.92 -15.09 9.19
N VAL A 15 -20.31 -15.54 10.30
CA VAL A 15 -18.86 -15.78 10.35
C VAL A 15 -18.50 -17.18 9.83
N LEU A 16 -19.48 -18.08 9.69
CA LEU A 16 -19.33 -19.36 8.98
C LEU A 16 -19.79 -19.30 7.51
N LEU A 17 -20.52 -18.25 7.10
CA LEU A 17 -20.92 -18.04 5.70
C LEU A 17 -20.11 -16.98 4.93
N SER A 18 -19.22 -16.22 5.56
CA SER A 18 -18.34 -15.26 4.86
C SER A 18 -16.99 -15.86 4.39
N LEU A 19 -16.83 -17.18 4.43
CA LEU A 19 -15.71 -17.89 3.80
C LEU A 19 -16.04 -18.43 2.40
N ALA A 20 -17.20 -18.08 1.85
CA ALA A 20 -17.63 -18.47 0.51
C ALA A 20 -17.81 -17.26 -0.43
N ALA A 21 -16.80 -16.39 -0.52
CA ALA A 21 -16.74 -15.38 -1.60
C ALA A 21 -15.32 -14.87 -1.90
N THR A 22 -14.28 -15.67 -1.64
CA THR A 22 -13.13 -15.60 -2.52
C THR A 22 -13.44 -16.50 -3.71
N ALA A 23 -13.40 -15.93 -4.91
CA ALA A 23 -13.26 -16.73 -6.12
C ALA A 23 -11.91 -17.46 -6.06
N ASN A 24 -11.82 -18.51 -5.25
CA ASN A 24 -10.89 -19.58 -5.50
C ASN A 24 -11.39 -20.18 -6.81
N ALA A 25 -10.66 -19.94 -7.90
CA ALA A 25 -10.59 -20.93 -8.95
C ALA A 25 -10.21 -22.23 -8.23
N GLN A 26 -11.21 -23.09 -8.02
CA GLN A 26 -11.06 -24.37 -7.35
C GLN A 26 -10.29 -25.24 -8.33
N THR A 27 -8.96 -25.09 -8.36
CA THR A 27 -8.05 -26.00 -9.04
C THR A 27 -8.40 -27.39 -8.53
N LYS A 28 -8.72 -28.32 -9.44
CA LYS A 28 -9.02 -29.69 -9.03
C LYS A 28 -7.80 -30.24 -8.28
N PRO A 29 -7.99 -31.16 -7.33
CA PRO A 29 -6.87 -31.87 -6.72
C PRO A 29 -5.93 -32.40 -7.82
N GLY A 30 -4.66 -32.01 -7.79
CA GLY A 30 -3.67 -32.38 -8.81
C GLY A 30 -3.49 -31.40 -9.98
N ASP A 31 -4.26 -30.31 -10.09
CA ASP A 31 -4.04 -29.28 -11.11
C ASP A 31 -2.91 -28.31 -10.70
N GLY A 32 -1.97 -28.07 -11.63
CA GLY A 32 -0.87 -27.10 -11.47
C GLY A 32 0.51 -27.76 -11.39
N THR A 33 1.56 -26.94 -11.57
CA THR A 33 2.94 -27.42 -11.42
C THR A 33 3.24 -27.80 -9.96
N PRO A 34 4.20 -28.71 -9.68
CA PRO A 34 4.58 -29.05 -8.30
C PRO A 34 4.93 -27.81 -7.45
N SER A 35 5.56 -26.81 -8.06
CA SER A 35 5.87 -25.52 -7.41
C SER A 35 4.60 -24.76 -6.99
N GLN A 36 3.60 -24.69 -7.87
CA GLN A 36 2.32 -24.04 -7.59
C GLN A 36 1.55 -24.79 -6.48
N ARG A 37 1.52 -26.12 -6.52
CA ARG A 37 0.87 -26.96 -5.50
C ARG A 37 1.53 -26.77 -4.13
N LEU A 38 2.86 -26.72 -4.06
CA LEU A 38 3.61 -26.45 -2.83
C LEU A 38 3.37 -25.04 -2.28
N GLU A 39 3.24 -24.03 -3.13
CA GLU A 39 2.88 -22.67 -2.70
C GLU A 39 1.47 -22.62 -2.10
N VAL A 40 0.50 -23.27 -2.73
CA VAL A 40 -0.88 -23.35 -2.21
C VAL A 40 -0.91 -24.07 -0.85
N MET A 41 -0.20 -25.20 -0.72
CA MET A 41 -0.10 -25.92 0.55
C MET A 41 0.52 -25.05 1.65
N LYS A 42 1.60 -24.31 1.35
CA LYS A 42 2.24 -23.38 2.29
C LYS A 42 1.26 -22.32 2.79
N GLN A 43 0.49 -21.70 1.89
CA GLN A 43 -0.50 -20.67 2.24
C GLN A 43 -1.64 -21.23 3.11
N LYS A 44 -2.14 -22.43 2.79
CA LYS A 44 -3.14 -23.13 3.60
C LYS A 44 -2.63 -23.40 5.02
N LEU A 45 -1.44 -23.96 5.15
CA LEU A 45 -0.83 -24.28 6.45
C LEU A 45 -0.57 -23.02 7.29
N GLU A 46 -0.11 -21.93 6.67
CA GLU A 46 0.08 -20.66 7.36
C GLU A 46 -1.25 -20.07 7.88
N THR A 47 -2.32 -20.19 7.08
CA THR A 47 -3.66 -19.75 7.46
C THR A 47 -4.20 -20.58 8.63
N ILE A 48 -4.07 -21.90 8.56
CA ILE A 48 -4.47 -22.83 9.64
C ILE A 48 -3.71 -22.50 10.93
N ARG A 49 -2.38 -22.36 10.84
CA ARG A 49 -1.52 -22.05 11.99
C ARG A 49 -1.94 -20.73 12.65
N ARG A 50 -2.08 -19.66 11.87
CA ARG A 50 -2.50 -18.33 12.38
C ARG A 50 -3.87 -18.39 13.07
N SER A 51 -4.82 -19.10 12.47
CA SER A 51 -6.19 -19.23 13.00
C SER A 51 -6.21 -20.01 14.31
N ALA A 52 -5.42 -21.10 14.40
CA ALA A 52 -5.28 -21.90 15.61
C ALA A 52 -4.58 -21.14 16.74
N THR A 53 -3.45 -20.48 16.45
CA THR A 53 -2.71 -19.65 17.43
C THR A 53 -3.58 -18.52 17.98
N SER A 54 -4.29 -17.81 17.10
CA SER A 54 -5.19 -16.72 17.49
C SER A 54 -6.35 -17.21 18.35
N SER A 55 -6.96 -18.36 18.02
CA SER A 55 -8.06 -18.92 18.81
C SER A 55 -7.58 -19.40 20.17
N ALA A 56 -6.39 -20.00 20.24
CA ALA A 56 -5.78 -20.46 21.49
C ALA A 56 -5.37 -19.31 22.41
N SER A 57 -4.87 -18.18 21.86
CA SER A 57 -4.52 -17.00 22.65
C SER A 57 -5.76 -16.35 23.28
N VAL A 58 -6.86 -16.26 22.52
CA VAL A 58 -8.12 -15.71 23.00
C VAL A 58 -8.70 -16.57 24.14
N LEU A 59 -8.72 -17.90 23.99
CA LEU A 59 -9.18 -18.79 25.07
C LEU A 59 -8.32 -18.65 26.35
N LYS A 60 -7.02 -18.43 26.20
CA LYS A 60 -6.10 -18.19 27.33
C LYS A 60 -6.38 -16.86 28.04
N GLU A 61 -6.81 -15.83 27.31
CA GLU A 61 -7.14 -14.51 27.84
C GLU A 61 -8.51 -14.45 28.53
N GLU A 62 -9.49 -15.22 28.04
CA GLU A 62 -10.86 -15.29 28.59
C GLU A 62 -10.94 -15.95 29.98
N GLY A 63 -9.83 -16.50 30.50
CA GLY A 63 -9.75 -16.99 31.89
C GLY A 63 -10.69 -18.17 32.19
N LYS A 64 -11.15 -18.89 31.18
CA LYS A 64 -11.95 -20.12 31.30
C LYS A 64 -11.17 -21.34 31.82
N ASP A 65 -9.95 -21.16 32.34
CA ASP A 65 -9.15 -22.24 32.95
C ASP A 65 -8.77 -21.90 34.39
N THR A 66 -9.29 -22.72 35.30
CA THR A 66 -8.69 -22.98 36.61
C THR A 66 -7.39 -23.74 36.44
N LYS A 67 -6.52 -23.71 37.46
CA LYS A 67 -5.17 -24.31 37.43
C LYS A 67 -5.18 -25.83 37.15
N ASP A 68 -6.33 -26.48 37.25
CA ASP A 68 -6.56 -27.91 37.08
C ASP A 68 -6.80 -28.35 35.61
N ASP A 69 -7.07 -27.44 34.67
CA ASP A 69 -7.37 -27.77 33.25
C ASP A 69 -6.14 -27.79 32.33
N LYS A 70 -4.97 -27.39 32.83
CA LYS A 70 -3.72 -27.32 32.03
C LYS A 70 -3.21 -28.67 31.54
N ASP A 71 -3.64 -29.76 32.17
CA ASP A 71 -3.16 -31.12 31.90
C ASP A 71 -4.27 -32.05 31.35
N ALA A 72 -5.45 -31.50 31.00
CA ALA A 72 -6.52 -32.29 30.38
C ALA A 72 -6.20 -32.52 28.87
N PRO A 73 -6.02 -33.78 28.43
CA PRO A 73 -5.63 -34.09 27.05
C PRO A 73 -6.67 -33.68 25.99
N ASP A 74 -7.90 -33.34 26.40
CA ASP A 74 -9.04 -33.06 25.52
C ASP A 74 -9.56 -31.60 25.55
N SER A 75 -8.83 -30.67 26.16
CA SER A 75 -9.26 -29.26 26.20
C SER A 75 -9.20 -28.59 24.82
N ALA A 76 -10.06 -27.59 24.60
CA ALA A 76 -10.11 -26.84 23.33
C ALA A 76 -8.76 -26.18 22.99
N ILE A 77 -8.03 -25.67 24.00
CA ILE A 77 -6.69 -25.11 23.83
C ILE A 77 -5.69 -26.20 23.41
N SER A 78 -5.75 -27.38 24.02
CA SER A 78 -4.88 -28.51 23.66
C SER A 78 -5.10 -28.98 22.21
N ARG A 79 -6.37 -29.05 21.77
CA ARG A 79 -6.72 -29.37 20.38
C ARG A 79 -6.23 -28.31 19.40
N LEU A 80 -6.38 -27.02 19.71
CA LEU A 80 -5.87 -25.93 18.87
C LEU A 80 -4.33 -25.92 18.78
N ARG A 81 -3.64 -26.19 19.89
CA ARG A 81 -2.17 -26.34 19.89
C ARG A 81 -1.70 -27.56 19.11
N SER A 82 -2.46 -28.66 19.12
CA SER A 82 -2.19 -29.82 18.28
C SER A 82 -2.26 -29.46 16.80
N ILE A 83 -3.31 -28.75 16.38
CA ILE A 83 -3.47 -28.26 15.00
C ILE A 83 -2.33 -27.31 14.61
N GLU A 84 -1.92 -26.40 15.50
CA GLU A 84 -0.78 -25.49 15.27
C GLU A 84 0.54 -26.25 15.06
N LYS A 85 0.81 -27.26 15.90
CA LYS A 85 2.03 -28.07 15.83
C LYS A 85 2.07 -28.90 14.56
N GLU A 86 0.95 -29.50 14.18
CA GLU A 86 0.83 -30.30 12.96
C GLU A 86 0.94 -29.44 11.70
N ALA A 87 0.33 -28.24 11.70
CA ALA A 87 0.50 -27.27 10.62
C ALA A 87 1.96 -26.85 10.44
N SER A 88 2.67 -26.66 11.56
CA SER A 88 4.10 -26.31 11.55
C SER A 88 4.98 -27.46 11.04
N SER A 89 4.63 -28.71 11.37
CA SER A 89 5.34 -29.90 10.86
C SER A 89 5.18 -30.03 9.35
N LEU A 90 3.95 -30.01 8.85
CA LEU A 90 3.67 -30.10 7.41
C LEU A 90 4.27 -28.91 6.66
N GLN A 91 4.34 -27.72 7.28
CA GLN A 91 4.97 -26.55 6.66
C GLN A 91 6.48 -26.76 6.47
N ASN A 92 7.15 -27.43 7.41
CA ASN A 92 8.56 -27.80 7.26
C ASN A 92 8.76 -28.83 6.14
N GLU A 93 7.85 -29.79 6.00
CA GLU A 93 7.87 -30.78 4.92
C GLU A 93 7.65 -30.12 3.54
N VAL A 94 6.69 -29.19 3.42
CA VAL A 94 6.47 -28.37 2.21
C VAL A 94 7.70 -27.56 1.86
N ASN A 95 8.34 -26.91 2.84
CA ASN A 95 9.56 -26.14 2.62
C ASN A 95 10.74 -27.03 2.21
N GLY A 96 10.83 -28.24 2.77
CA GLY A 96 11.83 -29.23 2.40
C GLY A 96 11.68 -29.67 0.94
N LEU A 97 10.47 -30.04 0.53
CA LEU A 97 10.18 -30.49 -0.83
C LEU A 97 10.33 -29.37 -1.87
N ARG A 98 9.94 -28.14 -1.52
CA ARG A 98 10.21 -26.94 -2.32
C ARG A 98 11.71 -26.68 -2.47
N GLY A 99 12.47 -26.81 -1.38
CA GLY A 99 13.92 -26.67 -1.43
C GLY A 99 14.59 -27.67 -2.37
N LYS A 100 14.12 -28.93 -2.39
CA LYS A 100 14.56 -29.94 -3.37
C LYS A 100 14.22 -29.51 -4.80
N LEU A 101 13.00 -29.02 -5.04
CA LEU A 101 12.53 -28.55 -6.34
C LEU A 101 13.36 -27.37 -6.85
N ASP A 102 13.63 -26.37 -6.01
CA ASP A 102 14.41 -25.17 -6.35
C ASP A 102 15.87 -25.51 -6.66
N ARG A 103 16.42 -26.55 -6.00
CA ARG A 103 17.78 -27.07 -6.27
C ARG A 103 17.84 -28.12 -7.38
N SER A 104 16.71 -28.41 -8.04
CA SER A 104 16.60 -29.46 -9.07
C SER A 104 17.06 -30.85 -8.59
N GLU A 105 16.90 -31.14 -7.29
CA GLU A 105 17.16 -32.44 -6.70
C GLU A 105 16.04 -33.44 -7.07
N LYS A 106 16.36 -34.74 -7.08
CA LYS A 106 15.35 -35.78 -7.36
C LYS A 106 14.28 -35.80 -6.25
N TYR A 107 13.01 -35.79 -6.65
CA TYR A 107 11.85 -35.96 -5.78
C TYR A 107 10.79 -36.79 -6.51
N GLU A 108 9.92 -37.45 -5.76
CA GLU A 108 8.84 -38.27 -6.32
C GLU A 108 7.54 -37.45 -6.33
N MET A 109 6.76 -37.54 -7.41
CA MET A 109 5.46 -36.83 -7.47
C MET A 109 4.50 -37.31 -6.38
N SER A 110 4.63 -38.57 -5.96
CA SER A 110 3.87 -39.14 -4.85
C SER A 110 4.15 -38.45 -3.51
N GLU A 111 5.32 -37.85 -3.30
CA GLU A 111 5.60 -37.03 -2.10
C GLU A 111 4.73 -35.77 -2.08
N VAL A 112 4.52 -35.14 -3.24
CA VAL A 112 3.64 -33.96 -3.38
C VAL A 112 2.17 -34.34 -3.14
N ASP A 113 1.74 -35.48 -3.68
CA ASP A 113 0.36 -35.98 -3.55
C ASP A 113 0.02 -36.37 -2.10
N GLN A 114 0.96 -37.03 -1.41
CA GLN A 114 0.83 -37.38 0.01
C GLN A 114 0.74 -36.13 0.89
N LEU A 115 1.58 -35.13 0.61
CA LEU A 115 1.60 -33.88 1.36
C LEU A 115 0.31 -33.09 1.14
N GLU A 116 -0.20 -33.04 -0.08
CA GLU A 116 -1.49 -32.40 -0.38
C GLU A 116 -2.66 -33.10 0.33
N THR A 117 -2.62 -34.43 0.42
CA THR A 117 -3.60 -35.22 1.16
C THR A 117 -3.54 -34.89 2.66
N ALA A 118 -2.34 -34.85 3.24
CA ALA A 118 -2.13 -34.52 4.65
C ALA A 118 -2.58 -33.08 5.00
N VAL A 119 -2.27 -32.11 4.13
CA VAL A 119 -2.73 -30.71 4.29
C VAL A 119 -4.25 -30.61 4.23
N THR A 120 -4.89 -31.36 3.33
CA THR A 120 -6.34 -31.38 3.18
C THR A 120 -7.02 -32.02 4.40
N ASP A 121 -6.44 -33.10 4.94
CA ASP A 121 -6.95 -33.73 6.17
C ASP A 121 -6.81 -32.80 7.39
N LEU A 122 -5.65 -32.15 7.54
CA LEU A 122 -5.42 -31.17 8.59
C LEU A 122 -6.38 -29.99 8.48
N GLN A 123 -6.64 -29.49 7.28
CA GLN A 123 -7.61 -28.42 7.05
C GLN A 123 -9.00 -28.83 7.57
N ARG A 124 -9.46 -30.04 7.24
CA ARG A 124 -10.76 -30.55 7.71
C ARG A 124 -10.82 -30.62 9.24
N ARG A 125 -9.77 -31.12 9.89
CA ARG A 125 -9.71 -31.20 11.36
C ARG A 125 -9.61 -29.81 12.01
N ALA A 126 -8.85 -28.90 11.42
CA ALA A 126 -8.73 -27.53 11.89
C ALA A 126 -10.08 -26.80 11.86
N ASP A 127 -10.84 -26.94 10.76
CA ASP A 127 -12.16 -26.32 10.62
C ASP A 127 -13.12 -26.82 11.69
N VAL A 128 -13.14 -28.14 11.97
CA VAL A 128 -13.97 -28.73 13.04
C VAL A 128 -13.60 -28.14 14.40
N VAL A 129 -12.31 -28.12 14.76
CA VAL A 129 -11.85 -27.62 16.07
C VAL A 129 -12.14 -26.12 16.23
N LEU A 130 -11.97 -25.33 15.17
CA LEU A 130 -12.26 -23.89 15.20
C LEU A 130 -13.76 -23.61 15.35
N VAL A 131 -14.62 -24.38 14.68
CA VAL A 131 -16.08 -24.27 14.81
C VAL A 131 -16.56 -24.71 16.19
N GLU A 132 -16.07 -25.83 16.71
CA GLU A 132 -16.39 -26.27 18.07
C GLU A 132 -15.97 -25.23 19.10
N THR A 133 -14.77 -24.65 18.94
CA THR A 133 -14.26 -23.58 19.81
C THR A 133 -15.15 -22.33 19.74
N ALA A 134 -15.54 -21.89 18.55
CA ALA A 134 -16.43 -20.74 18.37
C ALA A 134 -17.82 -21.01 18.98
N THR A 135 -18.35 -22.23 18.83
CA THR A 135 -19.66 -22.64 19.34
C THR A 135 -19.66 -22.71 20.87
N ALA A 136 -18.60 -23.26 21.47
CA ALA A 136 -18.42 -23.29 22.93
C ALA A 136 -18.26 -21.89 23.56
N ARG A 137 -17.86 -20.89 22.75
CA ARG A 137 -17.85 -19.47 23.13
C ARG A 137 -19.20 -18.79 22.94
N ALA A 138 -20.04 -19.27 22.02
CA ALA A 138 -21.34 -18.67 21.70
C ALA A 138 -22.47 -19.05 22.66
N ASN A 139 -22.27 -19.97 23.61
CA ASN A 139 -23.30 -20.37 24.58
C ASN A 139 -23.30 -19.41 25.79
N PRO A 140 -24.32 -18.56 25.98
CA PRO A 140 -24.39 -17.65 27.10
C PRO A 140 -25.18 -18.30 28.24
N GLU A 141 -24.50 -18.86 29.25
CA GLU A 141 -25.14 -18.93 30.56
C GLU A 141 -25.31 -17.49 31.07
N SER A 142 -26.54 -16.98 30.99
CA SER A 142 -26.90 -15.63 31.39
C SER A 142 -26.81 -15.48 32.91
N ASN A 143 -25.76 -14.83 33.41
CA ASN A 143 -25.71 -14.34 34.79
C ASN A 143 -26.39 -12.97 34.90
N VAL A 144 -27.67 -12.88 34.55
CA VAL A 144 -28.50 -11.72 34.85
C VAL A 144 -29.07 -11.91 36.27
N GLY A 145 -28.62 -11.09 37.23
CA GLY A 145 -29.32 -10.92 38.51
C GLY A 145 -28.56 -11.22 39.81
N LYS A 146 -27.24 -11.42 39.82
CA LYS A 146 -26.47 -11.43 41.09
C LYS A 146 -25.68 -10.12 41.24
N PRO A 147 -25.73 -9.46 42.42
CA PRO A 147 -24.97 -8.24 42.66
C PRO A 147 -23.48 -8.53 42.46
N ARG A 148 -22.85 -7.77 41.56
CA ARG A 148 -21.45 -7.93 41.19
C ARG A 148 -20.59 -7.47 42.37
N GLU A 149 -19.91 -8.39 43.05
CA GLU A 149 -18.76 -8.02 43.87
C GLU A 149 -17.76 -7.29 42.97
N VAL A 150 -17.40 -6.07 43.37
CA VAL A 150 -16.41 -5.23 42.69
C VAL A 150 -15.04 -5.89 42.87
N LYS A 151 -14.73 -6.88 42.04
CA LYS A 151 -13.36 -7.36 41.86
C LYS A 151 -12.65 -6.39 40.91
N LYS A 152 -11.57 -5.79 41.42
CA LYS A 152 -10.66 -4.88 40.71
C LYS A 152 -10.48 -5.33 39.26
N LYS A 153 -10.86 -4.45 38.31
CA LYS A 153 -10.73 -4.66 36.87
C LYS A 153 -9.31 -5.14 36.55
N LYS A 154 -9.19 -6.35 35.98
CA LYS A 154 -7.95 -6.77 35.32
C LYS A 154 -7.81 -5.92 34.06
N LYS A 155 -6.63 -5.28 33.94
CA LYS A 155 -6.17 -4.50 32.78
C LYS A 155 -6.54 -5.21 31.47
N PHE A 156 -7.42 -4.60 30.69
CA PHE A 156 -7.66 -5.01 29.30
C PHE A 156 -6.63 -4.27 28.44
N LEU A 157 -6.04 -4.99 27.47
CA LEU A 157 -5.01 -4.53 26.52
C LEU A 157 -3.67 -4.02 27.12
N GLY A 158 -2.65 -4.89 27.11
CA GLY A 158 -1.24 -4.53 27.28
C GLY A 158 -0.62 -3.72 26.14
N ILE A 159 -1.44 -3.02 25.34
CA ILE A 159 -0.99 -2.07 24.30
C ILE A 159 -0.74 -0.69 24.92
N PHE A 160 -1.41 -0.38 26.03
CA PHE A 160 -1.14 0.82 26.81
C PHE A 160 0.05 0.54 27.73
N GLY A 161 1.24 0.97 27.28
CA GLY A 161 2.47 0.93 28.08
C GLY A 161 2.21 1.46 29.49
N GLY A 162 2.75 0.75 30.48
CA GLY A 162 2.35 0.85 31.88
C GLY A 162 2.12 2.28 32.40
N GLY A 163 0.83 2.59 32.66
CA GLY A 163 0.37 3.77 33.39
C GLY A 163 -0.44 4.77 32.55
N GLY A 164 -1.78 4.73 32.69
CA GLY A 164 -2.74 5.69 32.10
C GLY A 164 -3.51 5.13 30.90
N ASN A 165 -4.82 5.31 30.70
CA ASN A 165 -5.83 6.20 31.30
C ASN A 165 -7.22 5.54 31.17
N ASP A 166 -8.09 5.69 32.18
CA ASP A 166 -9.46 5.16 32.21
C ASP A 166 -10.34 5.63 31.02
N GLU A 167 -9.95 6.72 30.34
CA GLU A 167 -10.64 7.33 29.19
C GLU A 167 -10.83 6.35 28.01
N PHE A 168 -9.80 5.58 27.62
CA PHE A 168 -9.90 4.68 26.46
C PHE A 168 -10.73 3.42 26.76
N ASP A 169 -10.59 2.89 27.98
CA ASP A 169 -11.40 1.76 28.44
C ASP A 169 -12.88 2.12 28.51
N GLU A 170 -13.20 3.36 28.88
CA GLU A 170 -14.57 3.87 28.84
C GLU A 170 -15.08 4.05 27.40
N LEU A 171 -14.25 4.62 26.52
CA LEU A 171 -14.61 4.85 25.11
C LEU A 171 -14.87 3.56 24.34
N ILE A 172 -14.09 2.51 24.61
CA ILE A 172 -14.18 1.21 23.90
C ILE A 172 -15.13 0.25 24.63
N GLY A 173 -15.32 0.41 25.94
CA GLY A 173 -16.01 -0.55 26.80
C GLY A 173 -17.54 -0.59 26.67
N GLY A 174 -18.17 0.34 25.94
CA GLY A 174 -19.63 0.36 25.77
C GLY A 174 -20.10 1.11 24.53
N VAL A 175 -21.20 0.64 23.95
CA VAL A 175 -21.89 1.28 22.82
C VAL A 175 -22.96 2.23 23.36
N SER A 176 -22.89 3.51 23.00
CA SER A 176 -23.91 4.51 23.40
C SER A 176 -24.14 5.55 22.29
N PRO A 177 -25.34 6.14 22.17
CA PRO A 177 -25.58 7.22 21.22
C PRO A 177 -24.60 8.39 21.40
N GLY A 178 -24.07 8.92 20.30
CA GLY A 178 -23.10 10.03 20.28
C GLY A 178 -21.65 9.64 20.62
N ARG A 179 -21.41 8.38 21.04
CA ARG A 179 -20.06 7.88 21.34
C ARG A 179 -19.16 7.82 20.12
N ASP A 180 -19.72 7.59 18.95
CA ASP A 180 -19.03 7.61 17.66
C ASP A 180 -18.31 8.95 17.40
N ARG A 181 -18.98 10.07 17.71
CA ARG A 181 -18.37 11.41 17.64
C ARG A 181 -17.22 11.56 18.63
N GLU A 182 -17.40 11.14 19.88
CA GLU A 182 -16.33 11.21 20.90
C GLU A 182 -15.11 10.39 20.48
N LEU A 183 -15.35 9.15 20.04
CA LEU A 183 -14.31 8.28 19.48
C LEU A 183 -13.58 8.95 18.33
N PHE A 184 -14.30 9.60 17.41
CA PHE A 184 -13.70 10.25 16.24
C PHE A 184 -12.78 11.41 16.65
N ILE A 185 -13.24 12.26 17.58
CA ILE A 185 -12.48 13.40 18.11
C ILE A 185 -11.23 12.92 18.85
N VAL A 186 -11.37 11.92 19.72
CA VAL A 186 -10.25 11.38 20.51
C VAL A 186 -9.26 10.66 19.58
N ALA A 187 -9.74 9.88 18.61
CA ALA A 187 -8.89 9.22 17.62
C ALA A 187 -8.04 10.24 16.85
N THR A 188 -8.68 11.30 16.35
CA THR A 188 -8.01 12.41 15.64
C THR A 188 -6.93 13.06 16.51
N ARG A 189 -7.23 13.31 17.78
CA ARG A 189 -6.28 13.86 18.76
C ARG A 189 -5.05 12.96 18.93
N GLU A 190 -5.25 11.65 19.00
CA GLU A 190 -4.15 10.69 19.18
C GLU A 190 -3.30 10.54 17.92
N ILE A 191 -3.90 10.56 16.72
CA ILE A 191 -3.12 10.61 15.46
C ILE A 191 -2.27 11.88 15.39
N ARG A 192 -2.81 13.05 15.76
CA ARG A 192 -2.06 14.31 15.81
C ARG A 192 -0.88 14.29 16.79
N LYS A 193 -0.97 13.48 17.86
CA LYS A 193 0.15 13.22 18.79
C LYS A 193 1.12 12.14 18.29
N LYS A 194 0.92 11.60 17.08
CA LYS A 194 1.67 10.47 16.49
C LYS A 194 1.48 9.14 17.23
N ASN A 195 0.43 9.04 18.06
CA ASN A 195 -0.01 7.78 18.67
C ASN A 195 -0.87 6.99 17.67
N PHE A 196 -0.27 6.59 16.55
CA PHE A 196 -0.98 6.03 15.40
C PHE A 196 -1.76 4.76 15.73
N ASP A 197 -1.22 3.88 16.57
CA ASP A 197 -1.89 2.63 16.98
C ASP A 197 -3.18 2.90 17.76
N VAL A 198 -3.13 3.82 18.73
CA VAL A 198 -4.28 4.18 19.56
C VAL A 198 -5.36 4.86 18.71
N GLY A 199 -4.98 5.84 17.87
CA GLY A 199 -5.94 6.50 17.00
C GLY A 199 -6.59 5.55 16.00
N ARG A 200 -5.82 4.64 15.38
CA ARG A 200 -6.36 3.59 14.50
C ARG A 200 -7.34 2.67 15.21
N LEU A 201 -7.03 2.24 16.44
CA LEU A 201 -7.91 1.40 17.24
C LEU A 201 -9.26 2.08 17.53
N LEU A 202 -9.23 3.38 17.86
CA LEU A 202 -10.44 4.16 18.14
C LEU A 202 -11.29 4.36 16.87
N PHE A 203 -10.68 4.70 15.72
CA PHE A 203 -11.40 4.73 14.45
C PHE A 203 -11.96 3.34 14.08
N GLN A 204 -11.20 2.27 14.30
CA GLN A 204 -11.66 0.91 14.05
C GLN A 204 -12.86 0.53 14.92
N THR A 205 -12.91 1.03 16.15
CA THR A 205 -14.07 0.86 17.04
C THR A 205 -15.32 1.49 16.42
N ILE A 206 -15.21 2.69 15.83
CA ILE A 206 -16.33 3.32 15.12
C ILE A 206 -16.82 2.41 13.99
N ILE A 207 -15.89 1.94 13.15
CA ILE A 207 -16.17 1.13 11.96
C ILE A 207 -16.87 -0.20 12.33
N THR A 208 -16.50 -0.83 13.45
CA THR A 208 -17.05 -2.14 13.84
C THR A 208 -18.31 -2.06 14.69
N THR A 209 -18.47 -1.00 15.50
CA THR A 209 -19.55 -0.92 16.49
C THR A 209 -20.68 0.04 16.10
N TYR A 210 -20.44 0.96 15.16
CA TYR A 210 -21.44 1.94 14.69
C TYR A 210 -21.56 1.91 13.15
N PRO A 211 -22.16 0.86 12.56
CA PRO A 211 -22.29 0.72 11.10
C PRO A 211 -23.12 1.83 10.43
N ASP A 212 -24.04 2.46 11.17
CA ASP A 212 -24.87 3.57 10.67
C ASP A 212 -24.31 4.95 11.05
N SER A 213 -23.10 5.02 11.61
CA SER A 213 -22.50 6.30 12.02
C SER A 213 -22.21 7.18 10.80
N PRO A 214 -22.56 8.48 10.83
CA PRO A 214 -22.15 9.42 9.80
C PRO A 214 -20.62 9.58 9.74
N TYR A 215 -19.89 9.24 10.81
CA TYR A 215 -18.43 9.26 10.85
C TYR A 215 -17.78 8.03 10.20
N LEU A 216 -18.53 6.99 9.83
CA LEU A 216 -17.96 5.74 9.34
C LEU A 216 -17.09 5.92 8.10
N PRO A 217 -17.52 6.63 7.03
CA PRO A 217 -16.70 6.80 5.84
C PRO A 217 -15.38 7.52 6.15
N MET A 218 -15.45 8.57 6.97
CA MET A 218 -14.30 9.39 7.33
C MET A 218 -13.38 8.67 8.33
N SER A 219 -13.91 7.76 9.17
CA SER A 219 -13.12 6.91 10.05
C SER A 219 -12.28 5.92 9.25
N LYS A 220 -12.87 5.27 8.23
CA LYS A 220 -12.14 4.39 7.29
C LYS A 220 -11.03 5.17 6.57
N LEU A 221 -11.33 6.40 6.11
CA LEU A 221 -10.34 7.24 5.45
C LEU A 221 -9.23 7.70 6.41
N ALA A 222 -9.57 8.07 7.65
CA ALA A 222 -8.62 8.48 8.67
C ALA A 222 -7.66 7.36 9.08
N VAL A 223 -8.11 6.10 9.06
CA VAL A 223 -7.22 4.93 9.20
C VAL A 223 -6.20 4.89 8.06
N ALA A 224 -6.62 5.07 6.81
CA ALA A 224 -5.71 5.09 5.66
C ALA A 224 -4.70 6.25 5.75
N ASP A 225 -5.17 7.46 6.09
CA ASP A 225 -4.34 8.63 6.35
C ASP A 225 -3.31 8.32 7.44
N SER A 226 -3.71 7.74 8.57
CA SER A 226 -2.81 7.48 9.70
C SER A 226 -1.60 6.62 9.31
N PHE A 227 -1.82 5.58 8.48
CA PHE A 227 -0.75 4.77 7.92
C PHE A 227 0.14 5.56 6.95
N PHE A 228 -0.45 6.42 6.12
CA PHE A 228 0.30 7.28 5.21
C PHE A 228 1.19 8.28 5.96
N LEU A 229 0.66 8.90 7.02
CA LEU A 229 1.35 9.86 7.87
C LEU A 229 2.50 9.19 8.63
N GLU A 230 2.28 8.00 9.19
CA GLU A 230 3.30 7.16 9.84
C GLU A 230 4.47 6.88 8.88
N GLY A 231 4.14 6.41 7.67
CA GLY A 231 5.02 6.53 6.52
C GLY A 231 6.19 5.55 6.43
N SER A 232 6.28 4.56 7.32
CA SER A 232 7.17 3.41 7.17
C SER A 232 6.76 2.57 5.93
N THR A 233 7.66 1.74 5.39
CA THR A 233 7.31 0.88 4.23
C THR A 233 6.10 -0.01 4.52
N SER A 234 6.05 -0.62 5.71
CA SER A 234 4.90 -1.42 6.15
C SER A 234 3.64 -0.58 6.22
N ALA A 235 3.72 0.60 6.85
CA ALA A 235 2.59 1.51 6.95
C ALA A 235 2.10 1.98 5.57
N LEU A 236 2.98 2.29 4.63
CA LEU A 236 2.58 2.68 3.27
C LEU A 236 1.87 1.55 2.52
N ILE A 237 2.27 0.29 2.73
CA ILE A 237 1.55 -0.86 2.17
C ILE A 237 0.13 -0.95 2.78
N GLN A 238 0.01 -0.76 4.09
CA GLN A 238 -1.28 -0.74 4.77
C GLN A 238 -2.14 0.46 4.34
N ALA A 239 -1.54 1.63 4.10
CA ALA A 239 -2.21 2.81 3.58
C ALA A 239 -2.82 2.53 2.20
N ILE A 240 -2.05 1.91 1.29
CA ILE A 240 -2.54 1.50 -0.03
C ILE A 240 -3.77 0.59 0.10
N ALA A 241 -3.69 -0.42 0.96
CA ALA A 241 -4.81 -1.35 1.19
C ALA A 241 -6.04 -0.64 1.77
N ALA A 242 -5.85 0.22 2.78
CA ALA A 242 -6.94 0.95 3.43
C ALA A 242 -7.59 1.99 2.51
N TYR A 243 -6.82 2.70 1.68
CA TYR A 243 -7.37 3.61 0.66
C TYR A 243 -8.14 2.85 -0.42
N GLN A 244 -7.65 1.67 -0.85
CA GLN A 244 -8.37 0.82 -1.81
C GLN A 244 -9.67 0.27 -1.22
N ASP A 245 -9.66 -0.15 0.04
CA ASP A 245 -10.86 -0.55 0.79
C ASP A 245 -11.87 0.59 0.81
N TRP A 246 -11.43 1.80 1.17
CA TRP A 246 -12.28 2.98 1.19
C TRP A 246 -12.91 3.27 -0.18
N LEU A 247 -12.14 3.21 -1.28
CA LEU A 247 -12.69 3.39 -2.64
C LEU A 247 -13.67 2.29 -3.04
N THR A 248 -13.53 1.07 -2.50
CA THR A 248 -14.46 -0.03 -2.76
C THR A 248 -15.82 0.26 -2.14
N PHE A 249 -15.86 0.82 -0.92
CA PHE A 249 -17.10 1.16 -0.23
C PHE A 249 -17.68 2.51 -0.64
N PHE A 250 -16.85 3.49 -1.00
CA PHE A 250 -17.26 4.87 -1.28
C PHE A 250 -16.74 5.40 -2.64
N PRO A 251 -16.99 4.70 -3.76
CA PRO A 251 -16.38 5.03 -5.06
C PRO A 251 -16.82 6.38 -5.64
N THR A 252 -18.00 6.88 -5.25
CA THR A 252 -18.58 8.15 -5.74
C THR A 252 -18.42 9.31 -4.76
N HIS A 253 -17.70 9.11 -3.65
CA HIS A 253 -17.51 10.15 -2.66
C HIS A 253 -16.69 11.31 -3.24
N PRO A 254 -16.97 12.58 -2.86
CA PRO A 254 -16.26 13.76 -3.40
C PRO A 254 -14.73 13.78 -3.20
N LEU A 255 -14.19 12.93 -2.33
CA LEU A 255 -12.75 12.78 -2.07
C LEU A 255 -12.10 11.63 -2.85
N ALA A 256 -12.83 10.91 -3.70
CA ALA A 256 -12.35 9.69 -4.35
C ALA A 256 -11.13 9.93 -5.26
N ASP A 257 -11.08 11.06 -5.97
CA ASP A 257 -9.93 11.43 -6.80
C ASP A 257 -8.66 11.69 -5.96
N ARG A 258 -8.81 12.38 -4.81
CA ARG A 258 -7.74 12.58 -3.82
C ARG A 258 -7.23 11.26 -3.26
N VAL A 259 -8.12 10.31 -2.97
CA VAL A 259 -7.75 8.99 -2.47
C VAL A 259 -6.97 8.19 -3.51
N VAL A 260 -7.40 8.22 -4.78
CA VAL A 260 -6.63 7.58 -5.87
C VAL A 260 -5.24 8.18 -5.99
N LEU A 261 -5.11 9.51 -5.85
CA LEU A 261 -3.82 10.18 -5.85
C LEU A 261 -2.95 9.76 -4.66
N LYS A 262 -3.53 9.61 -3.45
CA LYS A 262 -2.79 9.12 -2.28
C LYS A 262 -2.34 7.67 -2.41
N ILE A 263 -3.07 6.82 -3.12
CA ILE A 263 -2.58 5.48 -3.47
C ILE A 263 -1.35 5.57 -4.37
N ALA A 264 -1.37 6.43 -5.39
CA ALA A 264 -0.21 6.65 -6.25
C ALA A 264 0.98 7.20 -5.47
N GLU A 265 0.79 8.23 -4.65
CA GLU A 265 1.84 8.79 -3.79
C GLU A 265 2.41 7.76 -2.80
N SER A 266 1.57 6.85 -2.29
CA SER A 266 2.03 5.77 -1.39
C SER A 266 2.96 4.79 -2.11
N GLU A 267 2.70 4.48 -3.37
CA GLU A 267 3.62 3.70 -4.21
C GLU A 267 4.88 4.51 -4.54
N MET A 268 4.73 5.80 -4.87
CA MET A 268 5.85 6.69 -5.18
C MET A 268 6.84 6.84 -4.02
N ARG A 269 6.34 6.94 -2.78
CA ARG A 269 7.18 7.00 -1.57
C ARG A 269 7.98 5.72 -1.31
N GLN A 270 7.67 4.63 -2.01
CA GLN A 270 8.39 3.36 -1.98
C GLN A 270 9.28 3.14 -3.21
N ILE A 271 9.35 4.10 -4.14
CA ILE A 271 10.24 4.03 -5.30
C ILE A 271 11.69 4.17 -4.82
N GLY A 272 12.51 3.17 -5.20
CA GLY A 272 13.94 3.21 -4.99
C GLY A 272 14.68 3.89 -6.13
N LEU A 273 16.00 3.82 -6.07
CA LEU A 273 16.88 4.24 -7.15
C LEU A 273 16.57 3.50 -8.47
N PRO A 274 16.87 4.11 -9.64
CA PRO A 274 16.58 3.49 -10.93
C PRO A 274 17.32 2.17 -11.19
N ASP A 275 18.40 1.85 -10.51
CA ASP A 275 19.11 0.56 -10.62
C ASP A 275 18.44 -0.59 -9.86
N ARG A 276 17.39 -0.31 -9.08
CA ARG A 276 16.65 -1.29 -8.25
C ARG A 276 15.37 -1.78 -8.93
N ASP A 277 14.61 -2.60 -8.20
CA ASP A 277 13.30 -3.09 -8.65
C ASP A 277 12.32 -1.94 -8.95
N ALA A 278 11.81 -1.93 -10.18
CA ALA A 278 10.92 -0.90 -10.69
C ALA A 278 9.43 -1.15 -10.40
N THR A 279 9.08 -2.18 -9.61
CA THR A 279 7.67 -2.58 -9.42
C THR A 279 6.83 -1.46 -8.81
N ARG A 280 7.38 -0.74 -7.82
CA ARG A 280 6.70 0.41 -7.18
C ARG A 280 6.47 1.55 -8.17
N ALA A 281 7.44 1.85 -9.02
CA ALA A 281 7.31 2.89 -10.04
C ALA A 281 6.25 2.52 -11.09
N ARG A 282 6.23 1.27 -11.57
CA ARG A 282 5.19 0.80 -12.51
C ARG A 282 3.79 0.86 -11.90
N ARG A 283 3.64 0.47 -10.62
CA ARG A 283 2.36 0.60 -9.91
C ARG A 283 1.91 2.05 -9.79
N ALA A 284 2.83 2.96 -9.42
CA ALA A 284 2.53 4.38 -9.37
C ALA A 284 2.08 4.93 -10.74
N GLU A 285 2.78 4.55 -11.82
CA GLU A 285 2.45 4.97 -13.19
C GLU A 285 1.01 4.56 -13.56
N VAL A 286 0.65 3.30 -13.29
CA VAL A 286 -0.71 2.79 -13.55
C VAL A 286 -1.76 3.57 -12.76
N ARG A 287 -1.50 3.88 -11.48
CA ARG A 287 -2.44 4.61 -10.63
C ARG A 287 -2.63 6.06 -11.06
N LEU A 288 -1.55 6.74 -11.45
CA LEU A 288 -1.62 8.12 -11.97
C LEU A 288 -2.38 8.18 -13.30
N LYS A 289 -2.11 7.25 -14.23
CA LYS A 289 -2.87 7.13 -15.48
C LYS A 289 -4.35 6.84 -15.23
N ALA A 290 -4.65 5.95 -14.29
CA ALA A 290 -6.03 5.64 -13.91
C ALA A 290 -6.76 6.84 -13.32
N LEU A 291 -6.09 7.70 -12.53
CA LEU A 291 -6.69 8.94 -12.04
C LEU A 291 -7.14 9.84 -13.19
N MET A 292 -6.26 10.09 -14.16
CA MET A 292 -6.56 10.98 -15.29
C MET A 292 -7.64 10.41 -16.21
N ALA A 293 -7.70 9.09 -16.34
CA ALA A 293 -8.71 8.39 -17.13
C ALA A 293 -10.08 8.38 -16.45
N ASN A 294 -10.13 8.06 -15.15
CA ASN A 294 -11.38 7.89 -14.40
C ASN A 294 -11.96 9.22 -13.89
N TYR A 295 -11.12 10.24 -13.70
CA TYR A 295 -11.52 11.57 -13.21
C TYR A 295 -11.05 12.67 -14.18
N PRO A 296 -11.60 12.72 -15.41
CA PRO A 296 -11.11 13.62 -16.45
C PRO A 296 -11.27 15.11 -16.12
N ASN A 297 -12.18 15.47 -15.21
CA ASN A 297 -12.45 16.83 -14.77
C ASN A 297 -11.87 17.13 -13.38
N SER A 298 -11.04 16.25 -12.81
CA SER A 298 -10.41 16.50 -11.52
C SER A 298 -9.43 17.66 -11.60
N ILE A 299 -9.52 18.56 -10.61
CA ILE A 299 -8.54 19.64 -10.39
C ILE A 299 -7.13 19.12 -10.12
N LEU A 300 -6.98 17.83 -9.78
CA LEU A 300 -5.71 17.20 -9.45
C LEU A 300 -4.94 16.73 -10.68
N LYS A 301 -5.52 16.82 -11.89
CA LYS A 301 -4.89 16.38 -13.14
C LYS A 301 -3.49 16.98 -13.36
N PRO A 302 -3.29 18.31 -13.28
CA PRO A 302 -1.97 18.90 -13.51
C PRO A 302 -0.91 18.36 -12.54
N GLU A 303 -1.28 18.13 -11.28
CA GLU A 303 -0.38 17.56 -10.29
C GLU A 303 -0.11 16.06 -10.55
N ALA A 304 -1.12 15.30 -10.98
CA ALA A 304 -0.96 13.90 -11.38
C ALA A 304 -0.06 13.75 -12.62
N GLU A 305 -0.15 14.66 -13.59
CA GLU A 305 0.71 14.72 -14.78
C GLU A 305 2.16 15.02 -14.39
N LYS A 306 2.39 16.01 -13.53
CA LYS A 306 3.74 16.32 -13.01
C LYS A 306 4.37 15.09 -12.34
N ARG A 307 3.63 14.41 -11.47
CA ARG A 307 4.09 13.19 -10.78
C ARG A 307 4.31 12.03 -11.73
N LEU A 308 3.49 11.93 -12.78
CA LEU A 308 3.66 10.91 -13.81
C LEU A 308 4.98 11.11 -14.53
N VAL A 309 5.35 12.35 -14.87
CA VAL A 309 6.66 12.66 -15.46
C VAL A 309 7.80 12.23 -14.54
N GLU A 310 7.72 12.48 -13.23
CA GLU A 310 8.75 12.04 -12.26
C GLU A 310 8.87 10.52 -12.19
N VAL A 311 7.74 9.80 -12.12
CA VAL A 311 7.72 8.33 -12.12
C VAL A 311 8.28 7.76 -13.43
N GLN A 312 7.90 8.35 -14.56
CA GLN A 312 8.38 7.94 -15.88
C GLN A 312 9.85 8.27 -16.08
N ASN A 313 10.37 9.34 -15.46
CA ASN A 313 11.80 9.60 -15.41
C ASN A 313 12.55 8.51 -14.65
N ASN A 314 12.06 8.07 -13.48
CA ASN A 314 12.66 6.94 -12.77
C ASN A 314 12.67 5.65 -13.63
N LEU A 315 11.54 5.34 -14.28
CA LEU A 315 11.42 4.16 -15.17
C LEU A 315 12.29 4.25 -16.42
N GLY A 316 12.38 5.43 -17.02
CA GLY A 316 13.25 5.71 -18.16
C GLY A 316 14.71 5.55 -17.77
N SER A 317 15.12 6.07 -16.62
CA SER A 317 16.48 5.90 -16.08
C SER A 317 16.80 4.43 -15.79
N HIS A 318 15.84 3.65 -15.26
CA HIS A 318 16.02 2.21 -15.05
C HIS A 318 16.34 1.50 -16.37
N ASN A 319 15.54 1.77 -17.41
CA ASN A 319 15.77 1.20 -18.74
C ASN A 319 17.07 1.71 -19.37
N LEU A 320 17.43 2.98 -19.16
CA LEU A 320 18.66 3.58 -19.68
C LEU A 320 19.90 2.91 -19.08
N ILE A 321 19.91 2.61 -17.78
CA ILE A 321 21.02 1.89 -17.13
C ILE A 321 21.22 0.53 -17.80
N ILE A 322 20.14 -0.22 -18.05
CA ILE A 322 20.20 -1.53 -18.71
C ILE A 322 20.64 -1.38 -20.17
N ALA A 323 20.13 -0.37 -20.89
CA ALA A 323 20.51 -0.08 -22.26
C ALA A 323 22.01 0.24 -22.36
N ASN A 324 22.51 1.07 -21.44
CA ASN A 324 23.91 1.47 -21.36
C ASN A 324 24.84 0.28 -21.04
N TYR A 325 24.41 -0.65 -20.19
CA TYR A 325 25.15 -1.89 -19.94
C TYR A 325 25.36 -2.68 -21.24
N TYR A 326 24.30 -2.93 -22.00
CA TYR A 326 24.39 -3.64 -23.29
C TYR A 326 25.13 -2.84 -24.36
N TYR A 327 24.99 -1.52 -24.36
CA TYR A 327 25.71 -0.62 -25.25
C TYR A 327 27.22 -0.75 -25.03
N ILE A 328 27.69 -0.64 -23.78
CA ILE A 328 29.12 -0.77 -23.45
C ILE A 328 29.64 -2.16 -23.86
N GLN A 329 28.86 -3.21 -23.59
CA GLN A 329 29.26 -4.58 -23.96
C GLN A 329 29.39 -4.76 -25.48
N SER A 330 28.52 -4.13 -26.27
CA SER A 330 28.48 -4.28 -27.72
C SER A 330 29.39 -3.31 -28.47
N VAL A 331 29.26 -2.01 -28.22
CA VAL A 331 29.96 -0.94 -28.94
C VAL A 331 31.40 -0.79 -28.45
N ASP A 332 31.60 -0.70 -27.13
CA ASP A 332 32.92 -0.41 -26.57
C ASP A 332 33.77 -1.69 -26.47
N GLN A 333 33.16 -2.79 -26.04
CA GLN A 333 33.89 -4.05 -25.79
C GLN A 333 33.82 -5.07 -26.94
N LYS A 334 32.92 -4.88 -27.92
CA LYS A 334 32.73 -5.79 -29.06
C LYS A 334 32.37 -7.23 -28.66
N LYS A 335 31.61 -7.40 -27.57
CA LYS A 335 31.21 -8.70 -26.98
C LYS A 335 29.75 -9.11 -27.25
N GLY A 336 29.04 -8.41 -28.14
CA GLY A 336 27.62 -8.62 -28.42
C GLY A 336 26.69 -7.82 -27.48
N GLY A 337 25.36 -7.93 -27.68
CA GLY A 337 24.35 -7.20 -26.90
C GLY A 337 23.69 -6.02 -27.62
N LEU A 338 24.08 -5.73 -28.87
CA LEU A 338 23.64 -4.55 -29.63
C LEU A 338 22.11 -4.45 -29.77
N LYS A 339 21.45 -5.54 -30.19
CA LYS A 339 19.98 -5.62 -30.26
C LYS A 339 19.30 -5.44 -28.91
N GLY A 340 19.95 -5.88 -27.82
CA GLY A 340 19.49 -5.66 -26.45
C GLY A 340 19.50 -4.18 -26.08
N ALA A 341 20.59 -3.47 -26.39
CA ALA A 341 20.69 -2.03 -26.20
C ALA A 341 19.62 -1.29 -27.01
N GLN A 342 19.52 -1.57 -28.31
CA GLN A 342 18.51 -0.99 -29.19
C GLN A 342 17.08 -1.21 -28.69
N SER A 343 16.75 -2.43 -28.25
CA SER A 343 15.43 -2.74 -27.72
C SER A 343 15.10 -1.89 -26.50
N ARG A 344 16.06 -1.66 -25.61
CA ARG A 344 15.86 -0.85 -24.40
C ARG A 344 15.76 0.65 -24.70
N TYR A 345 16.58 1.18 -25.61
CA TYR A 345 16.47 2.58 -26.04
C TYR A 345 15.12 2.84 -26.74
N ARG A 346 14.68 1.94 -27.64
CA ARG A 346 13.36 2.05 -28.29
C ARG A 346 12.22 1.99 -27.29
N GLU A 347 12.32 1.11 -26.27
CA GLU A 347 11.32 1.07 -25.20
C GLU A 347 11.19 2.42 -24.47
N ILE A 348 12.29 3.14 -24.25
CA ILE A 348 12.27 4.48 -23.63
C ILE A 348 11.59 5.50 -24.56
N LEU A 349 11.96 5.50 -25.85
CA LEU A 349 11.36 6.39 -26.86
C LEU A 349 9.84 6.21 -26.95
N ASP A 350 9.38 4.96 -26.96
CA ASP A 350 7.98 4.62 -27.15
C ASP A 350 7.13 4.90 -25.91
N LYS A 351 7.65 4.57 -24.72
CA LYS A 351 6.87 4.65 -23.47
C LYS A 351 7.01 5.97 -22.72
N TYR A 352 8.15 6.64 -22.83
CA TYR A 352 8.50 7.81 -22.02
C TYR A 352 8.98 8.98 -22.91
N PRO A 353 8.11 9.54 -23.77
CA PRO A 353 8.51 10.58 -24.73
C PRO A 353 9.03 11.88 -24.06
N ASN A 354 8.65 12.13 -22.81
CA ASN A 354 9.09 13.28 -22.01
C ASN A 354 10.26 12.95 -21.07
N PHE A 355 10.97 11.84 -21.31
CA PHE A 355 12.10 11.42 -20.49
C PHE A 355 13.23 12.46 -20.51
N GLY A 356 13.78 12.78 -19.34
CA GLY A 356 14.77 13.85 -19.17
C GLY A 356 16.09 13.61 -19.92
N TYR A 357 16.50 12.36 -20.12
CA TYR A 357 17.76 12.00 -20.81
C TYR A 357 17.51 11.47 -22.23
N MET A 358 16.49 11.99 -22.91
CA MET A 358 16.10 11.52 -24.24
C MET A 358 17.18 11.79 -25.30
N ASP A 359 17.97 12.84 -25.13
CA ASP A 359 19.10 13.17 -26.01
C ASP A 359 20.20 12.08 -25.98
N GLU A 360 20.56 11.58 -24.79
CA GLU A 360 21.47 10.42 -24.66
C GLU A 360 20.89 9.16 -25.31
N VAL A 361 19.59 8.90 -25.08
CA VAL A 361 18.88 7.74 -25.65
C VAL A 361 18.94 7.80 -27.18
N LEU A 362 18.61 8.95 -27.78
CA LEU A 362 18.66 9.16 -29.22
C LEU A 362 20.07 8.99 -29.76
N TYR A 363 21.07 9.59 -29.11
CA TYR A 363 22.46 9.55 -29.58
C TYR A 363 22.99 8.12 -29.57
N LYS A 364 22.83 7.42 -28.45
CA LYS A 364 23.33 6.05 -28.32
C LYS A 364 22.58 5.08 -29.22
N LEU A 365 21.27 5.25 -29.40
CA LEU A 365 20.52 4.47 -30.37
C LEU A 365 21.02 4.71 -31.80
N ALA A 366 21.27 5.97 -32.19
CA ALA A 366 21.85 6.31 -33.49
C ALA A 366 23.21 5.61 -33.71
N VAL A 367 24.09 5.64 -32.70
CA VAL A 367 25.38 4.95 -32.75
C VAL A 367 25.19 3.43 -32.90
N THR A 368 24.23 2.83 -32.20
CA THR A 368 23.98 1.39 -32.40
C THR A 368 23.53 1.06 -33.82
N TYR A 369 22.77 1.92 -34.50
CA TYR A 369 22.41 1.74 -35.90
C TYR A 369 23.60 1.95 -36.84
N LEU A 370 24.51 2.88 -36.53
CA LEU A 370 25.77 3.00 -37.28
C LEU A 370 26.63 1.73 -37.21
N VAL A 371 26.69 1.09 -36.05
CA VAL A 371 27.42 -0.18 -35.87
C VAL A 371 26.80 -1.31 -36.71
N GLU A 372 25.51 -1.25 -37.01
CA GLU A 372 24.82 -2.19 -37.92
C GLU A 372 24.84 -1.75 -39.39
N GLU A 373 25.55 -0.67 -39.71
CA GLU A 373 25.61 -0.08 -41.04
C GLU A 373 24.24 0.39 -41.57
N GLU A 374 23.26 0.56 -40.68
CA GLU A 374 21.94 1.14 -40.98
C GLU A 374 22.01 2.67 -40.92
N THR A 375 22.77 3.27 -41.84
CA THR A 375 23.07 4.71 -41.87
C THR A 375 21.83 5.59 -41.98
N ASP A 376 20.82 5.17 -42.73
CA ASP A 376 19.54 5.89 -42.86
C ASP A 376 18.79 6.01 -41.52
N GLN A 377 18.83 4.96 -40.69
CA GLN A 377 18.20 4.99 -39.37
C GLN A 377 19.02 5.85 -38.41
N ALA A 378 20.34 5.69 -38.41
CA ALA A 378 21.23 6.51 -37.61
C ALA A 378 21.05 8.01 -37.90
N ALA A 379 21.00 8.37 -39.19
CA ALA A 379 20.79 9.75 -39.64
C ALA A 379 19.52 10.36 -39.02
N ARG A 380 18.38 9.64 -39.06
CA ARG A 380 17.11 10.13 -38.50
C ARG A 380 17.22 10.49 -37.01
N TYR A 381 17.92 9.67 -36.22
CA TYR A 381 18.07 9.94 -34.80
C TYR A 381 19.05 11.09 -34.52
N PHE A 382 20.17 11.19 -35.25
CA PHE A 382 21.07 12.34 -35.14
C PHE A 382 20.40 13.66 -35.55
N GLN A 383 19.62 13.64 -36.64
CA GLN A 383 18.84 14.80 -37.09
C GLN A 383 17.86 15.25 -36.00
N ARG A 384 17.22 14.30 -35.32
CA ARG A 384 16.30 14.60 -34.21
C ARG A 384 17.01 15.27 -33.03
N ILE A 385 18.25 14.90 -32.72
CA ILE A 385 19.03 15.58 -31.67
C ILE A 385 19.30 17.03 -32.05
N VAL A 386 19.78 17.27 -33.27
CA VAL A 386 20.09 18.63 -33.77
C VAL A 386 18.82 19.50 -33.82
N ALA A 387 17.68 18.94 -34.22
CA ALA A 387 16.42 19.66 -34.32
C ALA A 387 15.75 19.88 -32.95
N ASP A 388 15.59 18.83 -32.14
CA ASP A 388 14.72 18.85 -30.95
C ASP A 388 15.46 19.11 -29.63
N TYR A 389 16.80 18.98 -29.61
CA TYR A 389 17.63 19.10 -28.42
C TYR A 389 18.85 20.03 -28.64
N PRO A 390 18.65 21.28 -29.08
CA PRO A 390 19.73 22.19 -29.47
C PRO A 390 20.77 22.51 -28.39
N ASN A 391 20.38 22.39 -27.11
CA ASN A 391 21.26 22.66 -25.97
C ASN A 391 21.92 21.38 -25.42
N SER A 392 21.77 20.24 -26.08
CA SER A 392 22.38 18.98 -25.67
C SER A 392 23.88 18.94 -25.97
N THR A 393 24.64 18.29 -25.10
CA THR A 393 26.07 17.99 -25.32
C THR A 393 26.31 17.04 -26.51
N TYR A 394 25.25 16.41 -27.03
CA TYR A 394 25.31 15.50 -28.17
C TYR A 394 25.11 16.21 -29.53
N VAL A 395 24.79 17.50 -29.58
CA VAL A 395 24.48 18.21 -30.84
C VAL A 395 25.66 18.23 -31.80
N GLU A 396 26.83 18.71 -31.36
CA GLU A 396 28.00 18.81 -32.24
C GLU A 396 28.45 17.43 -32.73
N LYS A 397 28.50 16.44 -31.82
CA LYS A 397 28.79 15.04 -32.20
C LYS A 397 27.79 14.52 -33.24
N SER A 398 26.52 14.87 -33.13
CA SER A 398 25.49 14.43 -34.07
C SER A 398 25.66 15.09 -35.44
N LYS A 399 26.06 16.37 -35.50
CA LYS A 399 26.40 17.05 -36.75
C LYS A 399 27.59 16.40 -37.44
N ASP A 400 28.67 16.14 -36.69
CA ASP A 400 29.87 15.47 -37.20
C ASP A 400 29.53 14.09 -37.79
N GLN A 401 28.68 13.32 -37.09
CA GLN A 401 28.22 12.04 -37.61
C GLN A 401 27.42 12.23 -38.91
N LEU A 402 26.44 13.14 -38.95
CA LEU A 402 25.63 13.41 -40.15
C LEU A 402 26.47 13.80 -41.36
N GLU A 403 27.49 14.63 -41.17
CA GLU A 403 28.44 14.99 -42.23
C GLU A 403 29.22 13.77 -42.72
N LEU A 404 29.69 12.92 -41.81
CA LEU A 404 30.44 11.70 -42.14
C LEU A 404 29.60 10.70 -42.95
N ILE A 405 28.31 10.53 -42.64
CA ILE A 405 27.39 9.69 -43.43
C ILE A 405 26.82 10.40 -44.67
N GLY A 406 27.15 11.67 -44.91
CA GLY A 406 26.66 12.46 -46.05
C GLY A 406 25.16 12.80 -45.96
N ALA A 407 24.59 12.81 -44.76
CA ALA A 407 23.21 13.16 -44.51
C ALA A 407 23.03 14.68 -44.25
N THR A 408 21.83 15.20 -44.49
CA THR A 408 21.54 16.62 -44.26
C THR A 408 21.52 16.96 -42.78
N VAL A 409 22.18 18.06 -42.39
CA VAL A 409 22.10 18.64 -41.04
C VAL A 409 20.92 19.62 -40.97
N PRO A 410 19.88 19.33 -40.15
CA PRO A 410 18.72 20.21 -40.04
C PRO A 410 19.04 21.46 -39.23
N MET A 411 18.24 22.50 -39.40
CA MET A 411 18.28 23.66 -38.50
C MET A 411 17.60 23.29 -37.17
N PRO A 412 18.10 23.81 -36.03
CA PRO A 412 17.44 23.65 -34.75
C PRO A 412 16.01 24.19 -34.73
N ASN A 413 15.11 23.53 -34.00
CA ASN A 413 13.77 24.03 -33.78
C ASN A 413 13.82 25.27 -32.87
N PRO A 414 13.36 26.46 -33.32
CA PRO A 414 13.38 27.68 -32.52
C PRO A 414 12.66 27.55 -31.17
N ASP A 415 11.56 26.79 -31.11
CA ASP A 415 10.75 26.60 -29.89
C ASP A 415 11.50 25.81 -28.82
N ARG A 416 12.52 25.05 -29.21
CA ARG A 416 13.30 24.17 -28.32
C ARG A 416 14.60 24.83 -27.84
N MET A 417 14.98 25.98 -28.40
CA MET A 417 16.21 26.68 -28.02
C MET A 417 16.20 27.18 -26.57
N ASN A 418 15.02 27.41 -26.00
CA ASN A 418 14.89 27.83 -24.60
C ASN A 418 14.78 26.66 -23.61
N VAL A 419 14.71 25.42 -24.11
CA VAL A 419 14.64 24.22 -23.25
C VAL A 419 16.07 23.82 -22.88
N MET A 420 16.41 23.99 -21.61
CA MET A 420 17.71 23.59 -21.08
C MET A 420 17.73 22.08 -20.77
N PRO A 421 18.89 21.41 -20.89
CA PRO A 421 19.04 20.05 -20.41
C PRO A 421 18.76 19.97 -18.90
N PRO A 422 18.42 18.77 -18.36
CA PRO A 422 18.22 18.59 -16.93
C PRO A 422 19.46 19.07 -16.14
N GLU A 423 19.26 19.78 -15.03
CA GLU A 423 20.37 20.16 -14.16
C GLU A 423 21.09 18.91 -13.62
N ASP A 424 22.42 18.89 -13.74
CA ASP A 424 23.23 17.87 -13.08
C ASP A 424 23.03 17.98 -11.57
N VAL A 425 22.40 16.96 -10.98
CA VAL A 425 22.18 16.91 -9.54
C VAL A 425 23.54 17.02 -8.84
N SER A 426 23.68 18.01 -7.95
CA SER A 426 24.91 18.25 -7.19
C SER A 426 25.48 16.94 -6.62
N PHE A 427 26.80 16.78 -6.69
CA PHE A 427 27.50 15.58 -6.20
C PHE A 427 27.04 15.12 -4.82
N PHE A 428 26.85 16.06 -3.87
CA PHE A 428 26.35 15.75 -2.52
C PHE A 428 24.91 15.23 -2.50
N ALA A 429 24.04 15.74 -3.38
CA ALA A 429 22.66 15.27 -3.52
C ALA A 429 22.63 13.85 -4.10
N ASN A 430 23.42 13.59 -5.15
CA ASN A 430 23.58 12.24 -5.72
C ASN A 430 24.15 11.25 -4.71
N PHE A 431 25.19 11.63 -3.96
CA PHE A 431 25.76 10.80 -2.88
C PHE A 431 24.72 10.46 -1.80
N ARG A 432 23.98 11.47 -1.31
CA ARG A 432 22.93 11.27 -0.31
C ARG A 432 21.81 10.36 -0.83
N ASN A 433 21.36 10.60 -2.05
CA ASN A 433 20.30 9.80 -2.68
C ASN A 433 20.75 8.35 -2.86
N GLN A 434 22.01 8.12 -3.27
CA GLN A 434 22.60 6.79 -3.39
C GLN A 434 22.70 6.10 -2.03
N PHE A 435 23.17 6.80 -1.00
CA PHE A 435 23.35 6.28 0.35
C PHE A 435 22.04 5.85 1.00
N PHE A 436 20.99 6.69 0.90
CA PHE A 436 19.67 6.38 1.45
C PHE A 436 18.79 5.57 0.48
N GLY A 437 19.22 5.38 -0.77
CA GLY A 437 18.45 4.70 -1.79
C GLY A 437 17.16 5.40 -2.20
N ILE A 438 17.09 6.72 -2.00
CA ILE A 438 15.88 7.54 -2.22
C ILE A 438 16.00 8.24 -3.58
N TYR A 439 15.02 8.03 -4.44
CA TYR A 439 14.85 8.83 -5.64
C TYR A 439 14.04 10.11 -5.29
N PRO A 440 14.52 11.32 -5.65
CA PRO A 440 13.83 12.55 -5.30
C PRO A 440 12.51 12.65 -6.06
N MET A 441 11.40 12.76 -5.32
CA MET A 441 10.04 12.89 -5.87
C MET A 441 9.34 14.03 -5.15
N THR A 442 8.50 14.80 -5.85
CA THR A 442 7.74 15.90 -5.25
C THR A 442 6.44 15.36 -4.64
N ILE A 443 6.57 14.75 -3.46
CA ILE A 443 5.44 14.14 -2.74
C ILE A 443 5.21 14.88 -1.43
N ASP A 444 4.03 15.49 -1.30
CA ASP A 444 3.55 15.98 -0.02
C ASP A 444 3.23 14.80 0.91
N LYS A 445 3.64 14.90 2.17
CA LYS A 445 3.47 13.84 3.18
C LYS A 445 2.16 13.96 3.96
N ASN A 446 1.32 14.95 3.66
CA ASN A 446 -0.02 15.06 4.23
C ASN A 446 -0.97 13.99 3.68
N GLY A 447 -1.95 13.58 4.49
CA GLY A 447 -3.03 12.67 4.09
C GLY A 447 -4.10 13.37 3.26
N VAL A 448 -5.28 12.77 3.16
CA VAL A 448 -6.47 13.40 2.56
C VAL A 448 -7.19 14.32 3.56
N LEU A 449 -7.26 13.92 4.82
CA LEU A 449 -7.99 14.59 5.90
C LEU A 449 -7.06 15.34 6.87
N MET A 450 -5.83 14.86 7.07
CA MET A 450 -4.90 15.34 8.10
C MET A 450 -3.53 15.71 7.54
N THR A 451 -2.90 16.77 8.07
CA THR A 451 -1.48 17.04 7.79
C THR A 451 -0.58 16.09 8.57
N LYS A 452 0.67 15.93 8.08
CA LYS A 452 1.68 15.13 8.80
C LYS A 452 2.17 15.81 10.07
N GLU A 453 2.39 17.12 10.00
CA GLU A 453 2.84 17.93 11.13
C GLU A 453 1.69 18.87 11.50
N PHE A 454 0.88 18.42 12.46
CA PHE A 454 -0.30 19.14 12.89
C PHE A 454 0.04 20.49 13.50
N ASP A 455 -0.69 21.51 13.06
CA ASP A 455 -0.60 22.88 13.54
C ASP A 455 -1.95 23.31 14.12
N ARG A 456 -1.94 23.74 15.39
CA ARG A 456 -3.16 24.13 16.12
C ARG A 456 -3.82 25.37 15.54
N GLU A 457 -3.06 26.20 14.82
CA GLU A 457 -3.56 27.40 14.16
C GLU A 457 -4.21 27.08 12.81
N LYS A 458 -4.12 25.84 12.33
CA LYS A 458 -4.71 25.43 11.05
C LYS A 458 -5.98 24.64 11.28
N PHE A 459 -6.95 24.87 10.39
CA PHE A 459 -8.20 24.13 10.35
C PHE A 459 -8.14 23.13 9.21
N GLU A 460 -8.20 21.84 9.53
CA GLU A 460 -8.04 20.75 8.56
C GLU A 460 -9.39 20.15 8.14
N LEU A 461 -9.41 19.40 7.03
CA LEU A 461 -10.57 18.64 6.58
C LEU A 461 -11.14 17.72 7.66
N ILE A 462 -10.30 17.11 8.50
CA ILE A 462 -10.79 16.31 9.62
C ILE A 462 -11.53 17.14 10.69
N ASP A 463 -11.16 18.41 10.89
CA ASP A 463 -11.87 19.29 11.83
C ASP A 463 -13.26 19.65 11.27
N GLN A 464 -13.35 19.86 9.96
CA GLN A 464 -14.62 20.09 9.29
C GLN A 464 -15.59 18.93 9.43
N VAL A 465 -15.09 17.68 9.32
CA VAL A 465 -15.89 16.47 9.57
C VAL A 465 -16.47 16.50 11.00
N ILE A 466 -15.69 16.94 11.98
CA ILE A 466 -16.13 17.04 13.39
C ILE A 466 -17.22 18.09 13.57
N GLU A 467 -17.10 19.23 12.88
CA GLU A 467 -18.10 20.32 12.93
C GLU A 467 -19.41 19.94 12.22
N ASN A 468 -19.30 19.28 11.06
CA ASN A 468 -20.43 18.83 10.24
C ASN A 468 -20.99 17.47 10.64
N GLN A 469 -20.70 17.00 11.85
CA GLN A 469 -21.25 15.77 12.41
C GLN A 469 -20.98 14.49 11.58
N GLY A 470 -19.83 14.42 10.91
CA GLY A 470 -19.42 13.28 10.08
C GLY A 470 -19.46 13.54 8.58
N ASP A 471 -20.11 14.62 8.14
CA ASP A 471 -20.31 14.93 6.72
C ASP A 471 -19.24 15.89 6.15
N ILE A 472 -19.03 15.87 4.84
CA ILE A 472 -18.18 16.82 4.10
C ILE A 472 -18.97 17.34 2.89
N LEU A 473 -19.24 18.64 2.87
CA LEU A 473 -19.88 19.28 1.73
C LEU A 473 -18.87 19.53 0.61
N THR A 474 -19.22 19.20 -0.63
CA THR A 474 -18.31 19.33 -1.79
C THR A 474 -17.75 20.73 -1.98
N ASN A 475 -18.54 21.77 -1.70
CA ASN A 475 -18.12 23.17 -1.80
C ASN A 475 -17.10 23.59 -0.73
N GLN A 476 -16.90 22.77 0.30
CA GLN A 476 -15.95 23.02 1.37
C GLN A 476 -14.61 22.30 1.17
N ILE A 477 -14.53 21.38 0.20
CA ILE A 477 -13.28 20.68 -0.13
C ILE A 477 -12.33 21.69 -0.80
N PRO A 478 -11.09 21.85 -0.29
CA PRO A 478 -10.13 22.77 -0.88
C PRO A 478 -9.91 22.50 -2.38
N GLN A 479 -9.70 23.56 -3.16
CA GLN A 479 -9.35 23.42 -4.59
C GLN A 479 -7.85 23.17 -4.82
N ALA A 480 -7.05 23.18 -3.75
CA ALA A 480 -5.64 22.82 -3.77
C ALA A 480 -5.43 21.45 -3.11
N LEU A 481 -4.30 20.80 -3.39
CA LEU A 481 -3.85 19.56 -2.74
C LEU A 481 -3.40 19.80 -1.28
N THR A 482 -4.25 20.45 -0.51
CA THR A 482 -4.07 20.72 0.91
C THR A 482 -5.19 20.06 1.69
N THR A 483 -4.86 19.65 2.90
CA THR A 483 -5.84 19.24 3.91
C THR A 483 -6.31 20.43 4.75
N VAL A 484 -5.59 21.57 4.68
CA VAL A 484 -5.86 22.79 5.44
C VAL A 484 -6.86 23.66 4.67
N ILE A 485 -7.98 23.99 5.29
CA ILE A 485 -9.07 24.79 4.74
C ILE A 485 -8.89 26.27 5.07
N SER A 486 -8.43 26.59 6.30
CA SER A 486 -8.22 27.96 6.76
C SER A 486 -7.24 28.05 7.93
N GLN A 487 -6.82 29.26 8.26
CA GLN A 487 -6.17 29.57 9.54
C GLN A 487 -7.26 29.88 10.57
N ARG A 488 -7.17 29.29 11.77
CA ARG A 488 -8.02 29.65 12.91
C ARG A 488 -7.65 31.07 13.31
N GLN A 489 -8.54 32.03 13.08
CA GLN A 489 -8.36 33.38 13.60
C GLN A 489 -8.20 33.31 15.12
N ALA A 490 -7.15 33.91 15.66
CA ALA A 490 -7.01 34.10 17.11
C ALA A 490 -8.30 34.78 17.63
N PRO A 491 -8.83 34.39 18.81
CA PRO A 491 -10.00 35.06 19.36
C PRO A 491 -9.66 36.55 19.47
N ALA A 492 -10.46 37.39 18.80
CA ALA A 492 -10.32 38.84 18.89
C ALA A 492 -10.25 39.21 20.37
N GLN A 493 -9.14 39.82 20.79
CA GLN A 493 -9.03 40.36 22.14
C GLN A 493 -10.24 41.28 22.32
N ALA A 494 -11.11 40.95 23.28
CA ALA A 494 -12.26 41.77 23.59
C ALA A 494 -11.78 43.21 23.81
N PRO A 495 -12.42 44.21 23.18
CA PRO A 495 -12.00 45.59 23.36
C PRO A 495 -12.03 45.88 24.86
N VAL A 496 -10.87 46.27 25.39
CA VAL A 496 -10.71 46.74 26.76
C VAL A 496 -11.70 47.88 26.92
N GLN A 497 -12.78 47.65 27.67
CA GLN A 497 -13.69 48.71 28.07
C GLN A 497 -12.90 49.64 28.97
N VAL A 498 -12.43 50.74 28.39
CA VAL A 498 -12.00 51.90 29.15
C VAL A 498 -13.28 52.49 29.74
N GLN A 499 -13.53 52.22 31.03
CA GLN A 499 -14.60 52.90 31.75
C GLN A 499 -14.21 54.37 31.97
N PRO A 500 -15.19 55.30 31.87
CA PRO A 500 -14.97 56.74 31.89
C PRO A 500 -14.49 57.28 33.24
#